data_AF-A0AA97G3G5-F1
#
_entry.id   AF-A0AA97G3G5-F1
#
_cell.length_a   1.000
_cell.length_b   1.000
_cell.length_c   1.000
_cell.angle_alpha   90.00
_cell.angle_beta   90.00
_cell.angle_gamma   90.00
#
_symmetry.space_group_name_H-M   'P 1'
#
loop_
_entity.id
_entity.type
_entity.pdbx_description
1 polymer ?
#
loop_
_entity_poly.entity_id
_entity_poly.type
_entity_poly.pdbx_seq_one_letter_code
_entity_poly.pdbx_strand_id
1 'polypeptide(L)'
;MGKWFEIARLDHSFERGLSQVTADYTLQRDGSVKVINSGYSEKDDEYHQATGTAKFVQQSDEGYLKVSFFGPFYGSYVIFELDQKGYQYAFISGYNKNYLWLLSRTPEVSQKLKEQFIQQSGKLGFDTDQLIWVKQ
;
A
#
# COMPACT_ATOMS: atom_id res chain seq x y z
N MET A 1 9.61 4.20 -6.11
CA MET A 1 10.47 3.00 -6.31
C MET A 1 11.19 2.63 -5.03
N GLY A 2 11.66 1.39 -4.94
CA GLY A 2 12.27 0.79 -3.75
C GLY A 2 11.24 0.34 -2.71
N LYS A 3 11.73 -0.14 -1.58
CA LYS A 3 10.94 -0.68 -0.47
C LYS A 3 10.09 0.39 0.25
N TRP A 4 8.89 -0.02 0.63
CA TRP A 4 7.97 0.65 1.53
C TRP A 4 7.45 -0.34 2.56
N PHE A 5 7.20 0.15 3.77
CA PHE A 5 6.57 -0.56 4.87
C PHE A 5 5.09 -0.20 4.90
N GLU A 6 4.23 -1.20 5.05
CA GLU A 6 2.81 -0.99 5.27
C GLU A 6 2.57 -0.72 6.75
N ILE A 7 2.27 0.52 7.09
CA ILE A 7 2.07 0.95 8.48
C ILE A 7 0.65 0.69 8.94
N ALA A 8 -0.32 0.90 8.05
CA ALA A 8 -1.72 0.64 8.32
C ALA A 8 -2.45 0.19 7.08
N ARG A 9 -3.50 -0.61 7.27
CA ARG A 9 -4.43 -1.00 6.22
C ARG A 9 -5.86 -1.15 6.76
N LEU A 10 -6.84 -1.20 5.87
CA LEU A 10 -8.11 -1.87 6.18
C LEU A 10 -7.95 -3.39 6.03
N ASP A 11 -8.92 -4.15 6.56
CA ASP A 11 -8.86 -5.60 6.52
C ASP A 11 -9.06 -6.14 5.08
N HIS A 12 -7.98 -6.62 4.48
CA HIS A 12 -7.99 -7.27 3.17
C HIS A 12 -7.78 -8.77 3.33
N SER A 13 -8.66 -9.58 2.75
CA SER A 13 -8.63 -11.03 2.92
C SER A 13 -7.30 -11.70 2.56
N PHE A 14 -6.54 -11.12 1.63
CA PHE A 14 -5.25 -11.64 1.16
C PHE A 14 -4.05 -11.24 2.05
N GLU A 15 -4.23 -10.34 3.02
CA GLU A 15 -3.14 -9.90 3.92
C GLU A 15 -3.41 -10.27 5.39
N ARG A 16 -4.57 -10.90 5.67
CA ARG A 16 -4.96 -11.30 7.03
C ARG A 16 -3.89 -12.16 7.70
N GLY A 17 -3.54 -11.79 8.92
CA GLY A 17 -2.54 -12.49 9.72
C GLY A 17 -1.09 -12.16 9.37
N LEU A 18 -0.83 -11.34 8.34
CA LEU A 18 0.52 -10.92 7.99
C LEU A 18 0.96 -9.70 8.80
N SER A 19 2.20 -9.78 9.30
CA SER A 19 2.97 -8.70 9.92
C SER A 19 4.22 -8.39 9.08
N GLN A 20 4.98 -7.36 9.45
CA GLN A 20 6.22 -6.94 8.78
C GLN A 20 6.04 -6.74 7.27
N VAL A 21 4.86 -6.24 6.89
CA VAL A 21 4.44 -6.18 5.51
C VAL A 21 5.19 -5.08 4.79
N THR A 22 5.78 -5.43 3.64
CA THR A 22 6.52 -4.51 2.79
C THR A 22 6.11 -4.67 1.33
N ALA A 23 6.23 -3.58 0.57
CA ALA A 23 6.06 -3.55 -0.87
C ALA A 23 7.32 -2.95 -1.51
N ASP A 24 7.98 -3.70 -2.40
CA ASP A 24 9.12 -3.22 -3.19
C ASP A 24 8.71 -2.93 -4.63
N TYR A 25 8.98 -1.71 -5.09
CA TYR A 25 8.59 -1.23 -6.41
C TYR A 25 9.80 -1.02 -7.31
N THR A 26 9.84 -1.69 -8.46
CA THR A 26 10.90 -1.56 -9.46
C THR A 26 10.34 -1.17 -10.82
N LEU A 27 10.76 -0.01 -11.35
CA LEU A 27 10.42 0.43 -12.70
C LEU A 27 11.02 -0.51 -13.75
N GLN A 28 10.20 -0.96 -14.68
CA GLN A 28 10.58 -1.85 -15.78
C GLN A 28 10.88 -1.04 -17.05
N ARG A 29 11.57 -1.68 -18.00
CA ARG A 29 11.91 -1.06 -19.30
C ARG A 29 10.69 -0.70 -20.15
N ASP A 30 9.58 -1.40 -19.96
CA ASP A 30 8.31 -1.16 -20.67
C ASP A 30 7.44 -0.07 -19.99
N GLY A 31 7.96 0.58 -18.95
CA GLY A 31 7.25 1.61 -18.18
C GLY A 31 6.29 1.07 -17.13
N SER A 32 6.12 -0.26 -17.02
CA SER A 32 5.38 -0.87 -15.91
C SER A 32 6.21 -0.85 -14.62
N VAL A 33 5.56 -1.10 -13.49
CA VAL A 33 6.23 -1.20 -12.19
C VAL A 33 6.03 -2.62 -11.67
N LYS A 34 7.12 -3.36 -11.48
CA LYS A 34 7.10 -4.62 -10.74
C LYS A 34 6.86 -4.32 -9.26
N VAL A 35 5.95 -5.06 -8.65
CA VAL A 35 5.61 -4.96 -7.23
C VAL A 35 5.94 -6.30 -6.58
N ILE A 36 6.68 -6.29 -5.47
CA ILE A 36 6.88 -7.48 -4.63
C ILE A 36 6.33 -7.16 -3.25
N ASN A 37 5.22 -7.77 -2.90
CA ASN A 37 4.69 -7.73 -1.53
C ASN A 37 5.29 -8.89 -0.73
N SER A 38 5.70 -8.63 0.50
CA SER A 38 6.26 -9.61 1.43
C SER A 38 5.68 -9.38 2.82
N GLY A 39 5.33 -10.43 3.55
CA GLY A 39 4.86 -10.33 4.94
C GLY A 39 5.10 -11.63 5.70
N TYR A 40 5.26 -11.53 7.01
CA TYR A 40 5.52 -12.67 7.90
C TYR A 40 4.20 -13.20 8.47
N SER A 41 3.97 -14.51 8.34
CA SER A 41 2.85 -15.23 8.94
C SER A 41 3.30 -15.87 10.25
N GLU A 42 2.83 -15.35 11.38
CA GLU A 42 3.09 -15.96 12.70
C GLU A 42 2.48 -17.37 12.81
N LYS A 43 1.44 -17.66 12.04
CA LYS A 43 0.76 -18.96 12.02
C LYS A 43 1.62 -20.04 11.35
N ASP A 44 2.29 -19.68 10.25
CA ASP A 44 3.05 -20.62 9.43
C ASP A 44 4.56 -20.56 9.72
N ASP A 45 4.99 -19.60 10.55
CA ASP A 45 6.38 -19.32 10.90
C ASP A 45 7.28 -19.06 9.67
N GLU A 46 6.74 -18.35 8.67
CA GLU A 46 7.45 -18.07 7.42
C GLU A 46 7.04 -16.74 6.77
N TYR A 47 7.89 -16.25 5.87
CA TYR A 47 7.56 -15.12 5.00
C TYR A 47 6.80 -15.59 3.75
N HIS A 48 5.66 -14.96 3.52
CA HIS A 48 4.89 -15.07 2.29
C HIS A 48 5.25 -13.92 1.35
N GLN A 49 5.32 -14.22 0.05
CA GLN A 49 5.57 -13.22 -0.99
C GLN A 49 4.60 -13.35 -2.15
N ALA A 50 4.22 -12.19 -2.70
CA ALA A 50 3.43 -12.09 -3.92
C ALA A 50 4.11 -11.11 -4.88
N THR A 51 4.30 -11.53 -6.12
CA THR A 51 4.81 -10.66 -7.19
C THR A 51 3.67 -10.20 -8.07
N GLY A 52 3.58 -8.90 -8.30
CA GLY A 52 2.60 -8.27 -9.17
C GLY A 52 3.22 -7.28 -10.15
N THR A 53 2.37 -6.75 -11.02
CA THR A 53 2.71 -5.70 -11.98
C THR A 53 1.68 -4.58 -11.90
N ALA A 54 2.17 -3.35 -11.76
CA ALA A 54 1.39 -2.13 -11.83
C ALA A 54 1.62 -1.42 -13.16
N LYS A 55 0.56 -0.85 -13.71
CA LYS A 55 0.60 -0.01 -14.92
C LYS A 55 -0.16 1.28 -14.65
N PHE A 56 0.34 2.39 -15.17
CA PHE A 56 -0.38 3.67 -15.14
C PHE A 56 -1.69 3.54 -15.92
N VAL A 57 -2.76 4.12 -15.40
CA VAL A 57 -4.07 4.14 -16.09
C VAL A 57 -4.12 5.32 -17.07
N GLN A 58 -3.55 6.46 -16.67
CA GLN A 58 -3.47 7.67 -17.47
C GLN A 58 -2.01 8.08 -17.68
N GLN A 59 -1.65 9.30 -17.28
CA GLN A 59 -0.29 9.82 -17.39
C GLN A 59 0.61 9.27 -16.27
N SER A 60 1.92 9.23 -16.50
CA SER A 60 2.89 8.64 -15.57
C SER A 60 3.21 9.53 -14.35
N ASP A 61 2.80 10.79 -14.39
CA ASP A 61 2.88 11.76 -13.30
C ASP A 61 1.62 11.77 -12.40
N GLU A 62 0.59 11.03 -12.79
CA GLU A 62 -0.58 10.79 -11.95
C GLU A 62 -0.40 9.53 -11.09
N GLY A 63 -0.73 9.66 -9.80
CA GLY A 63 -0.73 8.55 -8.84
C GLY A 63 -1.83 7.51 -9.07
N TYR A 64 -2.30 7.30 -10.30
CA TYR A 64 -3.38 6.39 -10.65
C TYR A 64 -2.88 5.19 -11.45
N LEU A 65 -2.81 4.04 -10.77
CA LEU A 65 -2.34 2.79 -11.31
C LEU A 65 -3.41 1.70 -11.24
N LYS A 66 -3.19 0.67 -12.04
CA LYS A 66 -3.88 -0.62 -11.94
C LYS A 66 -2.85 -1.69 -11.64
N VAL A 67 -3.09 -2.51 -10.61
CA VAL A 67 -2.15 -3.52 -10.11
C VAL A 67 -2.75 -4.91 -10.26
N SER A 68 -1.95 -5.86 -10.72
CA SER A 68 -2.34 -7.27 -10.86
C SER A 68 -1.31 -8.18 -10.19
N PHE A 69 -1.77 -9.11 -9.34
CA PHE A 69 -0.93 -10.12 -8.68
C PHE A 69 -1.18 -11.55 -9.21
N PHE A 70 -2.36 -11.86 -9.74
CA PHE A 70 -2.70 -13.18 -10.26
C PHE A 70 -3.70 -13.09 -11.45
N GLY A 71 -3.28 -13.49 -12.65
CA GLY A 71 -4.16 -13.55 -13.84
C GLY A 71 -4.65 -12.18 -14.34
N PRO A 72 -5.62 -12.11 -15.29
CA PRO A 72 -5.98 -10.85 -15.96
C PRO A 72 -6.84 -9.89 -15.10
N PHE A 73 -6.78 -10.01 -13.77
CA PHE A 73 -7.52 -9.14 -12.85
C PHE A 73 -6.63 -8.02 -12.35
N TYR A 74 -7.13 -6.79 -12.45
CA TYR A 74 -6.46 -5.59 -11.99
C TYR A 74 -7.32 -4.88 -10.93
N GLY A 75 -6.72 -4.56 -9.78
CA GLY A 75 -7.28 -3.64 -8.81
C GLY A 75 -6.77 -2.22 -9.04
N SER A 76 -7.59 -1.22 -8.74
CA SER A 76 -7.11 0.17 -8.72
C SER A 76 -6.13 0.38 -7.57
N TYR A 77 -5.14 1.24 -7.81
CA TYR A 77 -4.17 1.69 -6.83
C TYR A 77 -4.02 3.19 -7.03
N VAL A 78 -4.59 3.96 -6.10
CA VAL A 78 -4.73 5.41 -6.21
C VAL A 78 -4.00 6.06 -5.05
N ILE A 79 -2.88 6.72 -5.35
CA ILE A 79 -2.15 7.56 -4.40
C ILE A 79 -2.90 8.89 -4.31
N PHE A 80 -3.57 9.13 -3.18
CA PHE A 80 -4.32 10.36 -2.96
C PHE A 80 -3.58 11.36 -2.06
N GLU A 81 -2.53 10.92 -1.38
CA GLU A 81 -1.62 11.80 -0.66
C GLU A 81 -0.19 11.26 -0.70
N LEU A 82 0.79 12.14 -0.83
CA LEU A 82 2.20 11.79 -0.96
C LEU A 82 3.08 12.90 -0.39
N ASP A 83 4.11 12.54 0.35
CA ASP A 83 5.18 13.48 0.70
C ASP A 83 5.96 13.93 -0.54
N GLN A 84 5.69 15.14 -1.00
CA GLN A 84 6.32 15.73 -2.19
C GLN A 84 7.79 16.10 -1.98
N LYS A 85 8.27 16.19 -0.73
CA LYS A 85 9.66 16.60 -0.44
C LYS A 85 10.61 15.43 -0.51
N GLY A 86 10.27 14.34 0.19
CA GLY A 86 11.17 13.21 0.37
C GLY A 86 10.58 11.86 -0.02
N TYR A 87 9.32 11.78 -0.44
CA TYR A 87 8.62 10.52 -0.70
C TYR A 87 8.72 9.57 0.50
N GLN A 88 8.52 10.11 1.71
CA GLN A 88 8.66 9.37 2.97
C GLN A 88 7.38 8.65 3.41
N TYR A 89 6.21 9.11 2.95
CA TYR A 89 4.93 8.45 3.18
C TYR A 89 4.01 8.60 1.97
N ALA A 90 3.06 7.67 1.83
CA ALA A 90 2.01 7.72 0.82
C ALA A 90 0.71 7.15 1.41
N PHE A 91 -0.42 7.77 1.06
CA PHE A 91 -1.76 7.25 1.37
C PHE A 91 -2.37 6.73 0.07
N ILE A 92 -2.79 5.47 0.09
CA ILE A 92 -3.24 4.75 -1.10
C ILE A 92 -4.63 4.18 -0.85
N SER A 93 -5.47 4.23 -1.88
CA SER A 93 -6.77 3.56 -1.88
C SER A 93 -6.95 2.64 -3.08
N GLY A 94 -7.86 1.68 -2.93
CA GLY A 94 -8.31 0.84 -4.04
C GLY A 94 -9.47 1.45 -4.82
N TYR A 95 -10.26 0.60 -5.47
CA TYR A 95 -11.39 1.02 -6.32
C TYR A 95 -12.64 1.41 -5.52
N ASN A 96 -12.68 1.14 -4.22
CA ASN A 96 -13.79 1.43 -3.31
C ASN A 96 -13.27 1.79 -1.91
N LYS A 97 -14.17 1.94 -0.93
CA LYS A 97 -13.85 2.33 0.45
C LYS A 97 -13.38 1.20 1.37
N ASN A 98 -13.21 -0.01 0.85
CA ASN A 98 -12.75 -1.17 1.62
C ASN A 98 -11.24 -1.40 1.47
N TYR A 99 -10.56 -0.60 0.66
CA TYR A 99 -9.14 -0.75 0.35
C TYR A 99 -8.41 0.55 0.64
N LEU A 100 -7.57 0.54 1.66
CA LEU A 100 -6.85 1.72 2.13
C LEU A 100 -5.53 1.27 2.77
N TRP A 101 -4.45 2.00 2.48
CA TRP A 101 -3.12 1.74 3.03
C TRP A 101 -2.40 3.05 3.39
N LEU A 102 -1.64 3.01 4.47
CA LEU A 102 -0.57 3.95 4.79
C LEU A 102 0.77 3.26 4.56
N LEU A 103 1.54 3.75 3.59
CA LEU A 103 2.90 3.28 3.35
C LEU A 103 3.93 4.29 3.85
N SER A 104 5.07 3.81 4.35
CA SER A 104 6.22 4.64 4.74
C SER A 104 7.56 4.06 4.32
N ARG A 105 8.58 4.90 4.23
CA ARG A 105 9.98 4.49 4.03
C ARG A 105 10.65 3.91 5.26
N THR A 106 10.07 4.16 6.43
CA THR A 106 10.53 3.63 7.72
C THR A 106 9.47 2.70 8.30
N PRO A 107 9.85 1.72 9.12
CA PRO A 107 8.89 0.81 9.76
C PRO A 107 8.01 1.52 10.81
N GLU A 108 8.48 2.64 11.35
CA GLU A 108 7.71 3.43 12.31
C GLU A 108 7.49 4.85 11.79
N VAL A 109 6.36 5.43 12.17
CA VAL A 109 5.97 6.80 11.82
C VAL A 109 5.50 7.57 13.04
N SER A 110 5.63 8.90 12.99
CA SER A 110 5.16 9.78 14.06
C SER A 110 3.65 9.66 14.29
N GLN A 111 3.23 9.86 15.54
CA GLN A 111 1.81 9.93 15.90
C GLN A 111 1.05 10.98 15.08
N LYS A 112 1.68 12.13 14.80
CA LYS A 112 1.12 13.18 13.95
C LYS A 112 0.76 12.68 12.55
N LEU A 113 1.62 11.85 11.94
CA LEU A 113 1.35 11.29 10.62
C LEU A 113 0.19 10.27 10.67
N LYS A 114 0.09 9.49 11.75
CA LYS A 114 -1.05 8.58 11.97
C LYS A 114 -2.37 9.35 12.05
N GLU A 115 -2.39 10.43 12.83
CA GLU A 115 -3.57 11.30 12.98
C GLU A 115 -3.94 11.98 11.66
N GLN A 116 -2.95 12.47 10.91
CA GLN A 116 -3.16 13.03 9.57
C GLN A 116 -3.81 11.99 8.63
N PHE A 117 -3.29 10.77 8.62
CA PHE A 117 -3.84 9.67 7.81
C PHE A 117 -5.30 9.36 8.18
N ILE A 118 -5.62 9.25 9.47
CA ILE A 118 -6.99 9.05 9.96
C ILE A 118 -7.89 10.19 9.50
N GLN A 119 -7.50 11.45 9.74
CA GLN A 119 -8.35 12.59 9.41
C GLN A 119 -8.63 12.70 7.91
N GLN A 120 -7.60 12.52 7.07
CA GLN A 120 -7.74 12.63 5.62
C GLN A 120 -8.57 11.48 5.04
N SER A 121 -8.35 10.27 5.53
CA SER A 121 -9.13 9.09 5.11
C SER A 121 -10.58 9.19 5.58
N GLY A 122 -10.84 9.64 6.81
CA GLY A 122 -12.19 9.84 7.33
C GLY A 122 -12.99 10.88 6.54
N LYS A 123 -12.37 12.01 6.15
CA LYS A 123 -13.01 13.02 5.27
C LYS A 123 -13.42 12.44 3.91
N LEU A 124 -12.70 11.44 3.43
CA LEU A 124 -12.99 10.74 2.19
C LEU A 124 -13.99 9.58 2.39
N GLY A 125 -14.50 9.34 3.59
CA GLY A 125 -15.51 8.34 3.89
C GLY A 125 -14.98 6.91 4.04
N PHE A 126 -13.70 6.74 4.38
CA PHE A 126 -13.18 5.44 4.81
C PHE A 126 -13.51 5.20 6.30
N ASP A 127 -13.77 3.95 6.67
CA ASP A 127 -14.02 3.56 8.06
C ASP A 127 -12.69 3.43 8.82
N THR A 128 -12.21 4.54 9.36
CA THR A 128 -10.90 4.59 10.02
C THR A 128 -10.85 3.88 11.35
N ASP A 129 -12.01 3.55 11.94
CA ASP A 129 -12.07 2.81 13.21
C ASP A 129 -11.71 1.33 13.01
N GLN A 130 -11.76 0.85 11.76
CA GLN A 130 -11.34 -0.50 11.37
C GLN A 130 -9.88 -0.59 10.90
N LEU A 131 -9.09 0.48 11.06
CA LEU A 131 -7.68 0.45 10.67
C LEU A 131 -6.89 -0.56 11.50
N ILE A 132 -6.18 -1.44 10.79
CA ILE A 132 -5.20 -2.34 11.35
C ILE A 132 -3.85 -1.65 11.29
N TRP A 133 -3.24 -1.40 12.45
CA TRP A 133 -1.85 -0.94 12.54
C TRP A 133 -0.92 -2.15 12.49
N VAL A 134 -0.16 -2.27 11.42
CA VAL A 134 0.66 -3.45 11.14
C VAL A 134 1.92 -3.42 12.00
N LYS A 135 2.15 -4.49 12.75
CA LYS A 135 3.39 -4.73 13.50
C LYS A 135 4.55 -4.89 12.50
N GLN A 136 5.65 -4.19 12.73
CA GLN A 136 6.87 -4.28 11.91
C GLN A 136 7.95 -5.15 12.57
#